data_AF-A0A257X7Q3-F1
#
_entry.id   AF-A0A257X7Q3-F1
#
_cell.length_a   1.000
_cell.length_b   1.000
_cell.length_c   1.000
_cell.angle_alpha   90.00
_cell.angle_beta   90.00
_cell.angle_gamma   90.00
#
_symmetry.space_group_name_H-M   'P 1'
#
loop_
_entity.id
_entity.type
_entity.pdbx_description
1 polymer ?
#
loop_
_entity_poly.entity_id
_entity_poly.type
_entity_poly.pdbx_seq_one_letter_code
_entity_poly.pdbx_strand_id
1 'polypeptide(L)'
;MRKELRFGFGLMAIIIAATAILMPAPSEWTTGHLGLLMLALVVVAIMLGFPTAFTLMGMGVIFAWLAYRSQNPDIATQQTLDLMVQRAFSVMTNDVLISIPLFVFMGYLVERANLIEQLFKSLHLAMARLPGSLAIATLVTCAIFATATGIVGAVVTLMGLLALPAMLRAGYDVRLSAGVITAGGCLGILIPPSVMLIVYGATAGVSVVKLYAGAFFPGLMLAGLYMVYVILMAKLRPDWAPPLPEAERHVPLPALAAQVARQYGSRALPSLLAALKGPRNAGVPMGKLLGQLGLAPLPLIAVTVSLFAIHDSMTSVEVMDDVPAGLESFESSYSSSSLAEPDSGGGLVEPPTDGGLGEPPQEAGLAEPPQDTDLAEPPGAASMAAEAPAPSLAEPGAEPPAADETPAAPTAPASFWVACAVCAVLLVAFYAILSFERLEIFKMLLSSFFPLAVLILSVLGTIVFGLATPTEAAAIGAFGGALLAAAYGQLNFGVIKESVFLTAKTSAMV
;
A
#
# COMPACT_ATOMS: atom_id res chain seq x y z
N MET A 1 24.20 -8.43 -35.17
CA MET A 1 23.60 -8.12 -33.85
C MET A 1 22.10 -8.28 -33.91
N ARG A 2 21.48 -8.89 -32.87
CA ARG A 2 20.01 -8.93 -32.70
C ARG A 2 19.45 -7.50 -32.66
N LYS A 3 18.25 -7.27 -33.19
CA LYS A 3 17.62 -5.93 -33.26
C LYS A 3 17.52 -5.26 -31.89
N GLU A 4 17.25 -6.05 -30.85
CA GLU A 4 17.20 -5.63 -29.44
C GLU A 4 18.52 -5.05 -28.94
N LEU A 5 19.64 -5.74 -29.21
CA LEU A 5 20.97 -5.24 -28.86
C LEU A 5 21.29 -3.94 -29.59
N ARG A 6 20.93 -3.82 -30.87
CA ARG A 6 21.12 -2.58 -31.63
C ARG A 6 20.35 -1.40 -31.03
N PHE A 7 19.15 -1.64 -30.51
CA PHE A 7 18.37 -0.63 -29.80
C PHE A 7 19.06 -0.22 -28.49
N GLY A 8 19.47 -1.19 -27.66
CA GLY A 8 20.15 -0.92 -26.40
C GLY A 8 21.46 -0.14 -26.57
N PHE A 9 22.34 -0.59 -27.48
CA PHE A 9 23.58 0.13 -27.79
C PHE A 9 23.32 1.48 -28.46
N GLY A 10 22.27 1.61 -29.26
CA GLY A 10 21.86 2.88 -29.84
C GLY A 10 21.46 3.90 -28.78
N LEU A 11 20.62 3.51 -27.81
CA LEU A 11 20.21 4.39 -26.73
C LEU A 11 21.39 4.75 -25.80
N MET A 12 22.28 3.80 -25.49
CA MET A 12 23.52 4.10 -24.74
C MET A 12 24.40 5.10 -25.49
N ALA A 13 24.58 4.94 -26.80
CA ALA A 13 25.35 5.89 -27.60
C ALA A 13 24.70 7.28 -27.61
N ILE A 14 23.36 7.36 -27.66
CA ILE A 14 22.63 8.63 -27.55
C ILE A 14 22.89 9.29 -26.19
N ILE A 15 22.80 8.55 -25.09
CA ILE A 15 23.04 9.08 -23.74
C ILE A 15 24.47 9.59 -23.61
N ILE A 16 25.45 8.81 -24.07
CA ILE A 16 26.87 9.20 -24.01
C ILE A 16 27.13 10.42 -24.89
N ALA A 17 26.59 10.46 -26.12
CA ALA A 17 26.74 11.59 -27.02
C ALA A 17 26.06 12.84 -26.46
N ALA A 18 24.84 12.72 -25.94
CA ALA A 18 24.13 13.82 -25.29
C ALA A 18 24.93 14.37 -24.11
N THR A 19 25.48 13.48 -23.26
CA THR A 19 26.31 13.86 -22.12
C THR A 19 27.60 14.57 -22.58
N ALA A 20 28.25 14.08 -23.63
CA ALA A 20 29.46 14.70 -24.18
C ALA A 20 29.20 16.06 -24.86
N ILE A 21 28.03 16.26 -25.47
CA ILE A 21 27.65 17.52 -26.14
C ILE A 21 27.17 18.56 -25.13
N LEU A 22 26.41 18.14 -24.11
CA LEU A 22 25.83 19.03 -23.11
C LEU A 22 26.84 19.45 -22.03
N MET A 23 27.90 18.67 -21.79
CA MET A 23 28.88 19.03 -20.77
C MET A 23 29.94 20.01 -21.29
N PRO A 24 30.26 21.06 -20.50
CA PRO A 24 31.35 21.96 -20.80
C PRO A 24 32.71 21.26 -20.64
N ALA A 25 33.78 21.96 -21.04
CA ALA A 25 35.14 21.44 -20.91
C ALA A 25 35.44 21.02 -19.45
N PRO A 26 36.25 19.97 -19.21
CA PRO A 26 36.57 19.47 -17.87
C PRO A 26 37.09 20.51 -16.88
N SER A 27 37.67 21.60 -17.37
CA SER A 27 38.14 22.74 -16.56
C SER A 27 37.01 23.57 -15.94
N GLU A 28 35.79 23.48 -16.44
CA GLU A 28 34.62 24.25 -15.99
C GLU A 28 33.59 23.38 -15.25
N TRP A 29 33.97 22.16 -14.89
CA TRP A 29 33.06 21.22 -14.23
C TRP A 29 32.72 21.68 -12.81
N THR A 30 31.44 22.00 -12.61
CA THR A 30 30.87 22.18 -11.27
C THR A 30 30.39 20.85 -10.69
N THR A 31 30.06 20.84 -9.39
CA THR A 31 29.47 19.68 -8.71
C THR A 31 28.17 19.20 -9.37
N GLY A 32 27.38 20.11 -9.95
CA GLY A 32 26.17 19.76 -10.71
C GLY A 32 26.47 18.96 -11.99
N HIS A 33 27.55 19.31 -12.70
CA HIS A 33 27.99 18.57 -13.88
C HIS A 33 28.46 17.16 -13.53
N LEU A 34 29.20 17.00 -12.42
CA LEU A 34 29.56 15.69 -11.89
C LEU A 34 28.31 14.85 -11.55
N GLY A 35 27.28 15.45 -10.98
CA GLY A 35 25.99 14.79 -10.71
C GLY A 35 25.26 14.32 -11.98
N LEU A 36 25.21 15.14 -13.02
CA LEU A 36 24.62 14.77 -14.31
C LEU A 36 25.42 13.65 -15.00
N LEU A 37 26.75 13.71 -14.93
CA LEU A 37 27.65 12.68 -15.46
C LEU A 37 27.44 11.36 -14.70
N MET A 38 27.32 11.40 -13.38
CA MET A 38 26.98 10.24 -12.55
C MET A 38 25.66 9.62 -13.00
N LEU A 39 24.60 10.42 -13.16
CA LEU A 39 23.27 9.94 -13.56
C LEU A 39 23.32 9.26 -14.94
N ALA A 40 23.98 9.89 -15.91
CA ALA A 40 24.11 9.33 -17.26
C ALA A 40 24.88 8.01 -17.27
N LEU A 41 26.00 7.93 -16.54
CA LEU A 41 26.81 6.72 -16.44
C LEU A 41 26.10 5.60 -15.67
N VAL A 42 25.32 5.91 -14.64
CA VAL A 42 24.47 4.93 -13.95
C VAL A 42 23.49 4.29 -14.93
N VAL A 43 22.79 5.09 -15.75
CA VAL A 43 21.85 4.55 -16.75
C VAL A 43 22.58 3.65 -17.75
N VAL A 44 23.73 4.06 -18.26
CA VAL A 44 24.54 3.25 -19.19
C VAL A 44 25.00 1.94 -18.54
N ALA A 45 25.49 1.98 -17.29
CA ALA A 45 25.95 0.80 -16.56
C ALA A 45 24.81 -0.20 -16.28
N ILE A 46 23.62 0.30 -15.97
CA ILE A 46 22.41 -0.53 -15.82
C ILE A 46 22.04 -1.18 -17.17
N MET A 47 22.13 -0.44 -18.28
CA MET A 47 21.86 -0.98 -19.63
C MET A 47 22.88 -2.02 -20.10
N LEU A 48 24.13 -1.92 -19.64
CA LEU A 48 25.17 -2.94 -19.82
C LEU A 48 24.87 -4.23 -19.04
N GLY A 49 23.88 -4.21 -18.15
CA GLY A 49 23.48 -5.34 -17.32
C GLY A 49 24.38 -5.55 -16.11
N PHE A 50 25.16 -4.54 -15.69
CA PHE A 50 25.90 -4.62 -14.44
C PHE A 50 24.91 -4.61 -13.26
N PRO A 51 25.16 -5.39 -12.19
CA PRO A 51 24.22 -5.45 -11.06
C PRO A 51 24.02 -4.07 -10.44
N THR A 52 22.74 -3.66 -10.33
CA THR A 52 22.36 -2.29 -9.98
C THR A 52 22.91 -1.85 -8.62
N ALA A 53 22.88 -2.73 -7.61
CA ALA A 53 23.40 -2.42 -6.27
C ALA A 53 24.88 -1.99 -6.30
N PHE A 54 25.73 -2.74 -7.02
CA PHE A 54 27.13 -2.39 -7.18
C PHE A 54 27.34 -1.17 -8.07
N THR A 55 26.50 -0.95 -9.10
CA THR A 55 26.56 0.30 -9.88
C THR A 55 26.29 1.51 -8.99
N LEU A 56 25.23 1.49 -8.18
CA LEU A 56 24.80 2.65 -7.39
C LEU A 56 25.79 2.93 -6.26
N MET A 57 26.26 1.88 -5.56
CA MET A 57 27.26 2.02 -4.51
C MET A 57 28.60 2.52 -5.06
N GLY A 58 29.12 1.88 -6.11
CA GLY A 58 30.40 2.25 -6.71
C GLY A 58 30.38 3.65 -7.30
N MET A 59 29.35 3.98 -8.09
CA MET A 59 29.18 5.31 -8.67
C MET A 59 28.98 6.37 -7.59
N GLY A 60 28.17 6.09 -6.56
CA GLY A 60 27.98 7.01 -5.44
C GLY A 60 29.28 7.35 -4.72
N VAL A 61 30.11 6.34 -4.41
CA VAL A 61 31.40 6.54 -3.75
C VAL A 61 32.41 7.25 -4.65
N ILE A 62 32.51 6.85 -5.93
CA ILE A 62 33.44 7.45 -6.89
C ILE A 62 33.10 8.93 -7.11
N PHE A 63 31.83 9.26 -7.32
CA PHE A 63 31.41 10.63 -7.58
C PHE A 63 31.39 11.50 -6.32
N ALA A 64 31.11 10.92 -5.13
CA ALA A 64 31.33 11.60 -3.87
C ALA A 64 32.81 11.97 -3.71
N TRP A 65 33.73 11.04 -3.99
CA TRP A 65 35.16 11.31 -3.94
C TRP A 65 35.57 12.39 -4.95
N LEU A 66 35.11 12.32 -6.21
CA LEU A 66 35.39 13.34 -7.22
C LEU A 66 34.86 14.72 -6.82
N ALA A 67 33.65 14.77 -6.25
CA ALA A 67 33.04 16.02 -5.78
C ALA A 67 33.84 16.64 -4.62
N TYR A 68 34.19 15.86 -3.59
CA TYR A 68 35.00 16.38 -2.48
C TYR A 68 36.44 16.71 -2.91
N ARG A 69 37.03 15.92 -3.81
CA ARG A 69 38.38 16.15 -4.37
C ARG A 69 38.46 17.45 -5.18
N SER A 70 37.36 17.85 -5.81
CA SER A 70 37.24 19.12 -6.55
C SER A 70 37.20 20.35 -5.64
N GLN A 71 36.76 20.19 -4.39
CA GLN A 71 36.68 21.27 -3.41
C GLN A 71 37.95 21.32 -2.55
N ASN A 72 38.28 20.22 -1.86
CA ASN A 72 39.43 20.13 -0.97
C ASN A 72 40.17 18.79 -1.14
N PRO A 73 41.30 18.79 -1.86
CA PRO A 73 42.10 17.60 -2.14
C PRO A 73 42.47 16.74 -0.92
N ASP A 74 42.86 17.41 0.17
CA ASP A 74 43.57 16.77 1.28
C ASP A 74 42.64 15.96 2.21
N ILE A 75 41.39 16.41 2.34
CA ILE A 75 40.39 15.78 3.21
C ILE A 75 39.36 14.92 2.44
N ALA A 76 39.38 14.96 1.11
CA ALA A 76 38.36 14.32 0.28
C ALA A 76 38.21 12.81 0.55
N THR A 77 39.31 12.11 0.74
CA THR A 77 39.30 10.68 1.05
C THR A 77 38.64 10.41 2.40
N GLN A 78 38.99 11.19 3.43
CA GLN A 78 38.40 11.04 4.76
C GLN A 78 36.90 11.35 4.74
N GLN A 79 36.49 12.47 4.15
CA GLN A 79 35.08 12.86 4.04
C GLN A 79 34.24 11.81 3.28
N THR A 80 34.80 11.23 2.22
CA THR A 80 34.10 10.20 1.45
C THR A 80 33.90 8.93 2.28
N LEU A 81 34.95 8.48 2.98
CA LEU A 81 34.87 7.29 3.83
C LEU A 81 33.95 7.51 5.03
N ASP A 82 34.04 8.67 5.68
CA ASP A 82 33.16 9.03 6.80
C ASP A 82 31.70 9.10 6.36
N LEU A 83 31.41 9.74 5.23
CA LEU A 83 30.05 9.80 4.68
C LEU A 83 29.53 8.41 4.31
N MET A 84 30.38 7.54 3.75
CA MET A 84 30.01 6.17 3.42
C MET A 84 29.60 5.40 4.68
N VAL A 85 30.39 5.49 5.75
CA VAL A 85 30.09 4.84 7.04
C VAL A 85 28.83 5.43 7.67
N GLN A 86 28.70 6.75 7.71
CA GLN A 86 27.53 7.42 8.27
C GLN A 86 26.25 7.07 7.52
N ARG A 87 26.29 7.01 6.18
CA ARG A 87 25.13 6.61 5.37
C ARG A 87 24.79 5.14 5.57
N ALA A 88 25.79 4.25 5.65
CA ALA A 88 25.55 2.85 5.97
C ALA A 88 24.89 2.69 7.35
N PHE A 89 25.40 3.40 8.37
CA PHE A 89 24.84 3.37 9.72
C PHE A 89 23.42 3.95 9.75
N SER A 90 23.18 5.09 9.08
CA SER A 90 21.86 5.72 8.98
C SER A 90 20.80 4.82 8.33
N VAL A 91 21.18 4.01 7.34
CA VAL A 91 20.28 3.01 6.74
C VAL A 91 20.04 1.85 7.71
N MET A 92 21.07 1.38 8.42
CA MET A 92 20.96 0.30 9.39
C MET A 92 20.07 0.64 10.60
N THR A 93 20.06 1.91 11.04
CA THR A 93 19.25 2.37 12.18
C THR A 93 17.86 2.86 11.78
N ASN A 94 17.43 2.65 10.53
CA ASN A 94 16.11 3.10 10.09
C ASN A 94 15.04 2.05 10.41
N ASP A 95 14.19 2.35 11.39
CA ASP A 95 13.17 1.42 11.88
C ASP A 95 12.12 1.06 10.81
N VAL A 96 11.88 1.95 9.85
CA VAL A 96 10.93 1.72 8.75
C VAL A 96 11.47 0.68 7.77
N LEU A 97 12.79 0.65 7.53
CA LEU A 97 13.40 -0.32 6.61
C LEU A 97 13.38 -1.75 7.15
N ILE A 98 13.22 -1.95 8.47
CA ILE A 98 13.04 -3.27 9.10
C ILE A 98 11.77 -3.97 8.56
N SER A 99 10.76 -3.20 8.16
CA SER A 99 9.52 -3.74 7.58
C SER A 99 9.73 -4.40 6.20
N ILE A 100 10.77 -4.03 5.45
CA ILE A 100 11.00 -4.50 4.08
C ILE A 100 11.29 -6.01 4.04
N PRO A 101 12.28 -6.56 4.77
CA PRO A 101 12.50 -8.01 4.80
C PRO A 101 11.26 -8.78 5.23
N LEU A 102 10.49 -8.28 6.20
CA LEU A 102 9.30 -8.96 6.70
C LEU A 102 8.18 -9.02 5.65
N PHE A 103 7.94 -7.93 4.92
CA PHE A 103 6.98 -7.91 3.81
C PHE A 103 7.43 -8.77 2.62
N VAL A 104 8.70 -8.71 2.27
CA VAL A 104 9.28 -9.56 1.22
C VAL A 104 9.15 -11.03 1.60
N PHE A 105 9.42 -11.37 2.86
CA PHE A 105 9.28 -12.73 3.38
C PHE A 105 7.84 -13.22 3.36
N MET A 106 6.89 -12.39 3.80
CA MET A 106 5.45 -12.65 3.65
C MET A 106 5.10 -12.96 2.19
N GLY A 107 5.56 -12.11 1.26
CA GLY A 107 5.34 -12.27 -0.16
C GLY A 107 5.79 -13.64 -0.67
N TYR A 108 7.02 -14.06 -0.34
CA TYR A 108 7.55 -15.36 -0.74
C TYR A 108 6.78 -16.54 -0.11
N LEU A 109 6.34 -16.45 1.14
CA LEU A 109 5.55 -17.51 1.78
C LEU A 109 4.17 -17.66 1.12
N VAL A 110 3.50 -16.55 0.84
CA VAL A 110 2.20 -16.53 0.14
C VAL A 110 2.34 -17.06 -1.27
N GLU A 111 3.43 -16.71 -1.96
CA GLU A 111 3.76 -17.21 -3.28
C GLU A 111 3.89 -18.73 -3.32
N ARG A 112 4.60 -19.30 -2.33
CA ARG A 112 4.86 -20.74 -2.21
C ARG A 112 3.67 -21.55 -1.70
N ALA A 113 2.65 -20.91 -1.13
CA ALA A 113 1.43 -21.57 -0.69
C ALA A 113 0.53 -22.11 -1.84
N ASN A 114 0.97 -22.00 -3.10
CA ASN A 114 0.25 -22.36 -4.33
C ASN A 114 -1.16 -21.75 -4.45
N LEU A 115 -1.35 -20.59 -3.82
CA LEU A 115 -2.59 -19.82 -3.91
C LEU A 115 -2.75 -19.21 -5.31
N ILE A 116 -1.64 -18.94 -5.98
CA ILE A 116 -1.59 -18.19 -7.24
C ILE A 116 -2.22 -18.97 -8.38
N GLU A 117 -1.90 -20.26 -8.51
CA GLU A 117 -2.43 -21.09 -9.59
C GLU A 117 -3.95 -21.27 -9.46
N GLN A 118 -4.44 -21.49 -8.24
CA GLN A 118 -5.87 -21.64 -7.96
C GLN A 118 -6.63 -20.32 -8.15
N LEU A 119 -6.05 -19.20 -7.69
CA LEU A 119 -6.63 -17.88 -7.87
C LEU A 119 -6.67 -17.50 -9.36
N PHE A 120 -5.59 -17.74 -10.11
CA PHE A 120 -5.52 -17.50 -11.54
C PHE A 120 -6.59 -18.30 -12.29
N LYS A 121 -6.72 -19.60 -11.99
CA LYS A 121 -7.72 -20.47 -12.62
C LYS A 121 -9.16 -20.01 -12.32
N SER A 122 -9.45 -19.65 -11.08
CA SER A 122 -10.78 -19.19 -10.67
C SER A 122 -11.14 -17.81 -11.26
N LEU A 123 -10.19 -16.87 -11.28
CA LEU A 123 -10.34 -15.56 -11.95
C LEU A 123 -10.53 -15.70 -13.46
N HIS A 124 -9.77 -16.58 -14.10
CA HIS A 124 -9.93 -16.87 -15.52
C HIS A 124 -11.34 -17.37 -15.85
N LEU A 125 -11.85 -18.33 -15.07
CA LEU A 125 -13.23 -18.83 -15.23
C LEU A 125 -14.28 -17.75 -14.97
N ALA A 126 -14.05 -16.88 -13.98
CA ALA A 126 -14.95 -15.76 -13.69
C ALA A 126 -15.02 -14.73 -14.82
N MET A 127 -13.88 -14.48 -15.47
CA MET A 127 -13.73 -13.51 -16.54
C MET A 127 -14.04 -14.10 -17.93
N ALA A 128 -14.38 -15.39 -18.05
CA ALA A 128 -14.52 -16.12 -19.32
C ALA A 128 -15.48 -15.50 -20.36
N ARG A 129 -16.41 -14.63 -19.92
CA ARG A 129 -17.37 -13.93 -20.81
C ARG A 129 -16.90 -12.56 -21.31
N LEU A 130 -15.78 -12.05 -20.80
CA LEU A 130 -15.20 -10.78 -21.24
C LEU A 130 -14.28 -11.00 -22.45
N PRO A 131 -14.26 -10.07 -23.43
CA PRO A 131 -13.28 -10.11 -24.52
C PRO A 131 -11.88 -9.89 -23.94
N GLY A 132 -10.92 -10.76 -24.26
CA GLY A 132 -9.59 -10.71 -23.65
C GLY A 132 -9.51 -11.34 -22.25
N SER A 133 -10.42 -12.25 -21.89
CA SER A 133 -10.56 -12.81 -20.54
C SER A 133 -9.29 -13.34 -19.89
N LEU A 134 -8.38 -13.97 -20.65
CA LEU A 134 -7.07 -14.44 -20.14
C LEU A 134 -6.20 -13.28 -19.69
N ALA A 135 -6.06 -12.26 -20.53
CA ALA A 135 -5.26 -11.08 -20.21
C ALA A 135 -5.87 -10.29 -19.04
N ILE A 136 -7.19 -10.14 -19.00
CA ILE A 136 -7.87 -9.48 -17.87
C ILE A 136 -7.67 -10.28 -16.58
N ALA A 137 -7.84 -11.60 -16.62
CA ALA A 137 -7.61 -12.45 -15.46
C ALA A 137 -6.16 -12.34 -14.96
N THR A 138 -5.18 -12.26 -15.86
CA THR A 138 -3.79 -11.99 -15.51
C THR A 138 -3.61 -10.63 -14.84
N LEU A 139 -4.19 -9.55 -15.37
CA LEU A 139 -4.12 -8.22 -14.75
C LEU A 139 -4.73 -8.20 -13.35
N VAL A 140 -5.91 -8.81 -13.17
CA VAL A 140 -6.58 -8.87 -11.87
C VAL A 140 -5.78 -9.73 -10.89
N THR A 141 -5.24 -10.87 -11.36
CA THR A 141 -4.35 -11.71 -10.55
C THR A 141 -3.11 -10.91 -10.13
N CYS A 142 -2.48 -10.19 -11.06
CA CYS A 142 -1.35 -9.32 -10.77
C CYS A 142 -1.70 -8.24 -9.76
N ALA A 143 -2.86 -7.58 -9.89
CA ALA A 143 -3.28 -6.51 -8.99
C ALA A 143 -3.55 -7.03 -7.56
N ILE A 144 -4.14 -8.22 -7.42
CA ILE A 144 -4.36 -8.86 -6.12
C ILE A 144 -3.05 -9.36 -5.51
N PHE A 145 -2.15 -9.93 -6.31
CA PHE A 145 -0.85 -10.38 -5.79
C PHE A 145 0.14 -9.26 -5.55
N ALA A 146 -0.01 -8.14 -6.25
CA ALA A 146 0.74 -6.90 -6.06
C ALA A 146 0.63 -6.45 -4.61
N THR A 147 -0.56 -6.47 -4.01
CA THR A 147 -0.78 -6.10 -2.62
C THR A 147 -0.15 -7.07 -1.64
N ALA A 148 0.02 -8.33 -2.01
CA ALA A 148 0.57 -9.34 -1.11
C ALA A 148 2.11 -9.39 -1.15
N THR A 149 2.71 -9.06 -2.29
CA THR A 149 4.14 -9.30 -2.52
C THR A 149 4.95 -8.02 -2.64
N GLY A 150 4.41 -6.96 -3.24
CA GLY A 150 5.13 -5.71 -3.50
C GLY A 150 6.39 -5.84 -4.38
N ILE A 151 6.63 -7.01 -4.99
CA ILE A 151 7.86 -7.34 -5.73
C ILE A 151 7.54 -7.57 -7.21
N VAL A 152 7.86 -6.57 -8.04
CA VAL A 152 7.57 -6.59 -9.49
C VAL A 152 8.21 -7.80 -10.18
N GLY A 153 9.49 -8.06 -9.92
CA GLY A 153 10.23 -9.13 -10.60
C GLY A 153 9.63 -10.51 -10.37
N ALA A 154 9.27 -10.84 -9.12
CA ALA A 154 8.68 -12.12 -8.75
C ALA A 154 7.33 -12.33 -9.46
N VAL A 155 6.42 -11.37 -9.36
CA VAL A 155 5.09 -11.44 -9.99
C VAL A 155 5.20 -11.58 -11.52
N VAL A 156 6.08 -10.81 -12.16
CA VAL A 156 6.31 -10.90 -13.62
C VAL A 156 6.84 -12.29 -14.00
N THR A 157 7.82 -12.83 -13.27
CA THR A 157 8.38 -14.16 -13.58
C THR A 157 7.35 -15.27 -13.42
N LEU A 158 6.57 -15.24 -12.33
CA LEU A 158 5.51 -16.22 -12.10
C LEU A 158 4.41 -16.15 -13.15
N MET A 159 3.88 -14.96 -13.43
CA MET A 159 2.85 -14.78 -14.44
C MET A 159 3.41 -15.08 -15.84
N GLY A 160 4.69 -14.85 -16.06
CA GLY A 160 5.42 -15.29 -17.26
C GLY A 160 5.44 -16.81 -17.41
N LEU A 161 5.63 -17.57 -16.32
CA LEU A 161 5.64 -19.03 -16.35
C LEU A 161 4.22 -19.64 -16.40
N LEU A 162 3.25 -19.00 -15.75
CA LEU A 162 1.88 -19.52 -15.62
C LEU A 162 0.95 -19.03 -16.74
N ALA A 163 0.91 -17.72 -16.98
CA ALA A 163 -0.08 -17.10 -17.85
C ALA A 163 0.37 -16.99 -19.32
N LEU A 164 1.66 -16.74 -19.59
CA LEU A 164 2.15 -16.62 -20.98
C LEU A 164 1.89 -17.89 -21.81
N PRO A 165 2.20 -19.12 -21.33
CA PRO A 165 1.94 -20.32 -22.11
C PRO A 165 0.45 -20.54 -22.35
N ALA A 166 -0.40 -20.20 -21.38
CA ALA A 166 -1.85 -20.29 -21.50
C ALA A 166 -2.41 -19.32 -22.55
N MET A 167 -1.94 -18.06 -22.55
CA MET A 167 -2.30 -17.06 -23.56
C MET A 167 -1.89 -17.47 -24.97
N LEU A 168 -0.66 -17.97 -25.14
CA LEU A 168 -0.16 -18.40 -26.44
C LEU A 168 -0.91 -19.63 -26.98
N ARG A 169 -1.27 -20.59 -26.12
CA ARG A 169 -2.12 -21.74 -26.52
C ARG A 169 -3.51 -21.30 -26.95
N ALA A 170 -4.05 -20.26 -26.32
CA ALA A 170 -5.32 -19.66 -26.71
C ALA A 170 -5.24 -18.77 -27.96
N GLY A 171 -4.05 -18.59 -28.56
CA GLY A 171 -3.85 -17.81 -29.78
C GLY A 171 -3.66 -16.31 -29.58
N TYR A 172 -3.29 -15.86 -28.38
CA TYR A 172 -3.00 -14.44 -28.14
C TYR A 172 -1.68 -14.02 -28.80
N ASP A 173 -1.61 -12.75 -29.23
CA ASP A 173 -0.37 -12.17 -29.73
C ASP A 173 0.69 -12.07 -28.62
N VAL A 174 1.95 -12.34 -28.99
CA VAL A 174 3.09 -12.36 -28.05
C VAL A 174 3.32 -10.98 -27.44
N ARG A 175 3.14 -9.88 -28.22
CA ARG A 175 3.42 -8.52 -27.75
C ARG A 175 2.36 -8.08 -26.74
N LEU A 176 1.10 -8.38 -27.02
CA LEU A 176 0.01 -8.12 -26.07
C LEU A 176 0.21 -8.94 -24.79
N SER A 177 0.50 -10.22 -24.91
CA SER A 177 0.69 -11.12 -23.75
C SER A 177 1.86 -10.67 -22.87
N ALA A 178 3.03 -10.39 -23.47
CA ALA A 178 4.19 -9.87 -22.75
C ALA A 178 3.93 -8.48 -22.14
N GLY A 179 3.25 -7.60 -22.87
CA GLY A 179 2.87 -6.27 -22.37
C GLY A 179 1.94 -6.34 -21.16
N VAL A 180 0.94 -7.22 -21.19
CA VAL A 180 -0.01 -7.42 -20.09
C VAL A 180 0.68 -7.95 -18.83
N ILE A 181 1.57 -8.94 -18.98
CA ILE A 181 2.30 -9.53 -17.84
C ILE A 181 3.24 -8.51 -17.22
N THR A 182 3.98 -7.76 -18.04
CA THR A 182 4.93 -6.75 -17.57
C THR A 182 4.21 -5.56 -16.92
N ALA A 183 3.15 -5.04 -17.56
CA ALA A 183 2.34 -3.95 -17.00
C ALA A 183 1.62 -4.38 -15.70
N GLY A 184 1.08 -5.60 -15.66
CA GLY A 184 0.43 -6.15 -14.48
C GLY A 184 1.38 -6.28 -13.30
N GLY A 185 2.59 -6.80 -13.53
CA GLY A 185 3.59 -6.93 -12.45
C GLY A 185 4.04 -5.60 -11.86
N CYS A 186 4.09 -4.52 -12.66
CA CYS A 186 4.44 -3.18 -12.18
C CYS A 186 3.39 -2.59 -11.21
N LEU A 187 2.16 -3.14 -11.16
CA LEU A 187 1.14 -2.71 -10.19
C LEU A 187 1.57 -2.94 -8.74
N GLY A 188 2.51 -3.86 -8.49
CA GLY A 188 3.12 -4.11 -7.17
C GLY A 188 3.80 -2.89 -6.54
N ILE A 189 4.17 -1.89 -7.34
CA ILE A 189 4.76 -0.65 -6.85
C ILE A 189 3.68 0.27 -6.24
N LEU A 190 2.46 0.24 -6.77
CA LEU A 190 1.43 1.23 -6.46
C LEU A 190 0.38 0.72 -5.48
N ILE A 191 0.00 -0.56 -5.54
CA ILE A 191 -1.12 -1.06 -4.74
C ILE A 191 -0.63 -1.51 -3.36
N PRO A 192 -1.08 -0.88 -2.25
CA PRO A 192 -0.62 -1.21 -0.90
C PRO A 192 -1.04 -2.61 -0.41
N PRO A 193 -0.29 -3.21 0.55
CA PRO A 193 1.03 -2.78 1.05
C PRO A 193 2.15 -2.97 0.01
N SER A 194 3.00 -1.96 -0.17
CA SER A 194 4.08 -1.96 -1.17
C SER A 194 5.42 -1.59 -0.56
N VAL A 195 6.39 -2.49 -0.71
CA VAL A 195 7.79 -2.30 -0.29
C VAL A 195 8.39 -1.04 -0.91
N MET A 196 8.06 -0.73 -2.16
CA MET A 196 8.62 0.45 -2.85
C MET A 196 8.12 1.76 -2.25
N LEU A 197 6.86 1.82 -1.83
CA LEU A 197 6.31 2.99 -1.14
C LEU A 197 6.87 3.14 0.28
N ILE A 198 7.20 2.02 0.95
CA ILE A 198 7.92 2.05 2.23
C ILE A 198 9.31 2.67 2.06
N VAL A 199 10.09 2.18 1.09
CA VAL A 199 11.43 2.71 0.79
C VAL A 199 11.35 4.20 0.42
N TYR A 200 10.38 4.58 -0.41
CA TYR A 200 10.17 5.97 -0.77
C TYR A 200 9.80 6.82 0.46
N GLY A 201 8.90 6.33 1.33
CA GLY A 201 8.54 7.02 2.57
C GLY A 201 9.72 7.22 3.51
N ALA A 202 10.51 6.16 3.72
CA ALA A 202 11.69 6.19 4.57
C ALA A 202 12.78 7.14 4.05
N THR A 203 12.98 7.21 2.72
CA THR A 203 14.00 8.07 2.11
C THR A 203 13.55 9.52 1.96
N ALA A 204 12.26 9.76 1.69
CA ALA A 204 11.70 11.11 1.58
C ALA A 204 11.29 11.71 2.93
N GLY A 205 11.35 10.94 4.03
CA GLY A 205 10.92 11.39 5.36
C GLY A 205 9.42 11.65 5.47
N VAL A 206 8.61 10.97 4.63
CA VAL A 206 7.15 11.12 4.63
C VAL A 206 6.48 9.87 5.19
N SER A 207 5.30 10.06 5.78
CA SER A 207 4.53 8.95 6.34
C SER A 207 4.15 7.92 5.27
N VAL A 208 4.53 6.65 5.52
CA VAL A 208 4.17 5.49 4.69
C VAL A 208 2.65 5.34 4.58
N VAL A 209 1.92 5.62 5.66
CA VAL A 209 0.45 5.52 5.69
C VAL A 209 -0.17 6.51 4.70
N LYS A 210 0.31 7.76 4.69
CA LYS A 210 -0.13 8.78 3.75
C LYS A 210 0.19 8.40 2.30
N LEU A 211 1.37 7.83 2.06
CA LEU A 211 1.74 7.31 0.74
C LEU A 211 0.83 6.16 0.30
N TYR A 212 0.49 5.24 1.19
CA TYR A 212 -0.45 4.16 0.90
C TYR A 212 -1.83 4.69 0.54
N ALA A 213 -2.38 5.60 1.34
CA ALA A 213 -3.65 6.25 1.05
C ALA A 213 -3.61 6.98 -0.31
N GLY A 214 -2.54 7.72 -0.58
CA GLY A 214 -2.35 8.45 -1.83
C GLY A 214 -2.14 7.56 -3.06
N ALA A 215 -1.51 6.40 -2.90
CA ALA A 215 -1.22 5.47 -4.01
C ALA A 215 -2.38 4.51 -4.32
N PHE A 216 -3.31 4.30 -3.38
CA PHE A 216 -4.43 3.38 -3.53
C PHE A 216 -5.29 3.70 -4.77
N PHE A 217 -5.73 4.95 -4.90
CA PHE A 217 -6.56 5.37 -6.04
C PHE A 217 -5.82 5.29 -7.38
N PRO A 218 -4.60 5.86 -7.54
CA PRO A 218 -3.81 5.69 -8.75
C PRO A 218 -3.56 4.23 -9.13
N GLY A 219 -3.29 3.35 -8.16
CA GLY A 219 -3.07 1.93 -8.39
C GLY A 219 -4.29 1.23 -8.99
N LEU A 220 -5.47 1.43 -8.40
CA LEU A 220 -6.72 0.87 -8.91
C LEU A 220 -7.13 1.49 -10.25
N MET A 221 -6.94 2.79 -10.40
CA MET A 221 -7.19 3.50 -11.66
C MET A 221 -6.35 2.91 -12.79
N LEU A 222 -5.04 2.71 -12.56
CA LEU A 222 -4.12 2.19 -13.56
C LEU A 222 -4.45 0.73 -13.92
N ALA A 223 -4.77 -0.11 -12.93
CA ALA A 223 -5.26 -1.46 -13.18
C ALA A 223 -6.54 -1.44 -14.04
N GLY A 224 -7.47 -0.53 -13.74
CA GLY A 224 -8.68 -0.28 -14.54
C GLY A 224 -8.37 0.10 -15.98
N LEU A 225 -7.48 1.07 -16.19
CA LEU A 225 -7.05 1.53 -17.51
C LEU A 225 -6.41 0.39 -18.31
N TYR A 226 -5.59 -0.46 -17.70
CA TYR A 226 -5.01 -1.63 -18.36
C TYR A 226 -6.08 -2.63 -18.79
N MET A 227 -7.09 -2.89 -17.95
CA MET A 227 -8.21 -3.77 -18.31
C MET A 227 -9.04 -3.18 -19.46
N VAL A 228 -9.35 -1.88 -19.42
CA VAL A 228 -10.06 -1.18 -20.50
C VAL A 228 -9.28 -1.23 -21.80
N TYR A 229 -7.96 -1.02 -21.75
CA TYR A 229 -7.08 -1.14 -22.91
C TYR A 229 -7.13 -2.54 -23.52
N VAL A 230 -7.05 -3.61 -22.71
CA VAL A 230 -7.17 -4.99 -23.18
C VAL A 230 -8.52 -5.26 -23.82
N ILE A 231 -9.62 -4.82 -23.20
CA ILE A 231 -10.99 -4.97 -23.73
C ILE A 231 -11.13 -4.25 -25.07
N LEU A 232 -10.61 -3.02 -25.17
CA LEU A 232 -10.65 -2.22 -26.38
C LEU A 232 -9.83 -2.89 -27.50
N MET A 233 -8.62 -3.35 -27.19
CA MET A 233 -7.76 -4.05 -28.15
C MET A 233 -8.36 -5.38 -28.60
N ALA A 234 -9.00 -6.14 -27.71
CA ALA A 234 -9.69 -7.38 -28.05
C ALA A 234 -10.90 -7.14 -28.98
N LYS A 235 -11.56 -5.97 -28.88
CA LYS A 235 -12.66 -5.59 -29.79
C LYS A 235 -12.16 -5.03 -31.12
N LEU A 236 -11.11 -4.20 -31.11
CA LEU A 236 -10.57 -3.55 -32.30
C LEU A 236 -9.72 -4.49 -33.15
N ARG A 237 -9.00 -5.43 -32.52
CA ARG A 237 -8.16 -6.44 -33.18
C ARG A 237 -8.44 -7.81 -32.57
N PRO A 238 -9.52 -8.48 -32.99
CA PRO A 238 -9.88 -9.82 -32.49
C PRO A 238 -8.77 -10.85 -32.69
N ASP A 239 -7.91 -10.67 -33.70
CA ASP A 239 -6.76 -11.56 -33.97
C ASP A 239 -5.70 -11.55 -32.86
N TRP A 240 -5.61 -10.47 -32.07
CA TRP A 240 -4.59 -10.34 -31.01
C TRP A 240 -5.03 -10.98 -29.69
N ALA A 241 -6.34 -11.11 -29.49
CA ALA A 241 -6.95 -11.67 -28.29
C ALA A 241 -8.24 -12.40 -28.67
N PRO A 242 -8.12 -13.57 -29.33
CA PRO A 242 -9.28 -14.31 -29.80
C PRO A 242 -10.17 -14.73 -28.62
N PRO A 243 -11.50 -14.69 -28.81
CA PRO A 243 -12.42 -15.12 -27.78
C PRO A 243 -12.34 -16.64 -27.58
N LEU A 244 -12.26 -17.09 -26.33
CA LEU A 244 -12.13 -18.52 -25.99
C LEU A 244 -13.27 -19.36 -26.62
N PRO A 245 -13.01 -20.59 -27.09
CA PRO A 245 -14.06 -21.49 -27.55
C PRO A 245 -15.09 -21.77 -26.45
N GLU A 246 -16.38 -21.91 -26.80
CA GLU A 246 -17.47 -22.09 -25.82
C GLU A 246 -17.26 -23.30 -24.90
N ALA A 247 -16.59 -24.35 -25.38
CA ALA A 247 -16.26 -25.55 -24.61
C ALA A 247 -15.34 -25.28 -23.39
N GLU A 248 -14.48 -24.27 -23.44
CA GLU A 248 -13.58 -23.90 -22.34
C GLU A 248 -14.22 -22.87 -21.38
N ARG A 249 -15.39 -22.32 -21.76
CA ARG A 249 -16.12 -21.33 -20.94
C ARG A 249 -17.04 -21.96 -19.89
N HIS A 250 -17.30 -23.26 -19.97
CA HIS A 250 -18.22 -23.95 -19.06
C HIS A 250 -17.48 -24.62 -17.91
N VAL A 251 -17.95 -24.35 -16.69
CA VAL A 251 -17.48 -25.04 -15.48
C VAL A 251 -18.36 -26.29 -15.28
N PRO A 252 -17.77 -27.48 -15.10
CA PRO A 252 -18.55 -28.68 -14.80
C PRO A 252 -19.30 -28.49 -13.48
N LEU A 253 -20.63 -28.45 -13.56
CA LEU A 253 -21.49 -28.30 -12.38
C LEU A 253 -21.43 -29.57 -11.52
N PRO A 254 -21.36 -29.45 -10.19
CA PRO A 254 -21.59 -30.59 -9.30
C PRO A 254 -22.94 -31.24 -9.62
N ALA A 255 -23.01 -32.58 -9.60
CA ALA A 255 -24.19 -33.36 -10.02
C ALA A 255 -25.52 -32.88 -9.40
N LEU A 256 -25.42 -32.36 -8.17
CA LEU A 256 -26.51 -31.88 -7.34
C LEU A 256 -26.98 -30.47 -7.75
N ALA A 257 -26.07 -29.57 -8.13
CA ALA A 257 -26.41 -28.27 -8.74
C ALA A 257 -27.00 -28.45 -10.15
N ALA A 258 -26.48 -29.42 -10.91
CA ALA A 258 -27.02 -29.79 -12.21
C ALA A 258 -28.44 -30.37 -12.12
N GLN A 259 -28.75 -31.15 -11.07
CA GLN A 259 -30.10 -31.66 -10.81
C GLN A 259 -31.10 -30.54 -10.50
N VAL A 260 -30.75 -29.61 -9.61
CA VAL A 260 -31.61 -28.46 -9.28
C VAL A 260 -31.79 -27.54 -10.48
N ALA A 261 -30.72 -27.26 -11.24
CA ALA A 261 -30.80 -26.45 -12.45
C ALA A 261 -31.74 -27.06 -13.52
N ARG A 262 -31.76 -28.39 -13.65
CA ARG A 262 -32.68 -29.10 -14.56
C ARG A 262 -34.14 -29.07 -14.09
N GLN A 263 -34.40 -29.05 -12.78
CA GLN A 263 -35.77 -29.09 -12.24
C GLN A 263 -36.40 -27.71 -12.03
N TYR A 264 -35.64 -26.71 -11.57
CA TYR A 264 -36.15 -25.40 -11.13
C TYR A 264 -35.58 -24.21 -11.94
N GLY A 265 -34.71 -24.46 -12.92
CA GLY A 265 -34.16 -23.45 -13.83
C GLY A 265 -32.73 -23.01 -13.51
N SER A 266 -32.13 -22.25 -14.44
CA SER A 266 -30.69 -21.92 -14.43
C SER A 266 -30.26 -20.82 -13.44
N ARG A 267 -31.21 -20.05 -12.89
CA ARG A 267 -30.95 -18.93 -11.96
C ARG A 267 -30.82 -19.44 -10.53
N ALA A 268 -29.67 -19.24 -9.89
CA ALA A 268 -29.34 -19.86 -8.60
C ALA A 268 -30.28 -19.45 -7.46
N LEU A 269 -30.52 -18.15 -7.25
CA LEU A 269 -31.31 -17.67 -6.11
C LEU A 269 -32.79 -18.10 -6.13
N PRO A 270 -33.57 -17.86 -7.20
CA PRO A 270 -34.97 -18.29 -7.25
C PRO A 270 -35.12 -19.82 -7.31
N SER A 271 -34.20 -20.53 -7.98
CA SER A 271 -34.26 -22.00 -8.05
C SER A 271 -33.90 -22.67 -6.73
N LEU A 272 -32.95 -22.13 -5.95
CA LEU A 272 -32.62 -22.61 -4.61
C LEU A 272 -33.77 -22.36 -3.63
N LEU A 273 -34.40 -21.18 -3.68
CA LEU A 273 -35.60 -20.88 -2.88
C LEU A 273 -36.80 -21.76 -3.25
N ALA A 274 -36.98 -22.06 -4.55
CA ALA A 274 -38.01 -22.96 -5.03
C ALA A 274 -37.72 -24.43 -4.63
N ALA A 275 -36.47 -24.88 -4.70
CA ALA A 275 -36.05 -26.20 -4.27
C ALA A 275 -36.21 -26.40 -2.75
N LEU A 276 -36.04 -25.36 -1.95
CA LEU A 276 -36.28 -25.36 -0.50
C LEU A 276 -37.78 -25.44 -0.15
N LYS A 277 -38.65 -24.81 -0.96
CA LYS A 277 -40.12 -24.81 -0.76
C LYS A 277 -40.84 -25.97 -1.46
N GLY A 278 -40.15 -26.74 -2.32
CA GLY A 278 -40.72 -27.83 -3.10
C GLY A 278 -40.85 -29.15 -2.33
N PRO A 279 -41.71 -30.09 -2.79
CA PRO A 279 -41.90 -31.37 -2.12
C PRO A 279 -40.63 -32.23 -2.21
N ARG A 280 -40.13 -32.68 -1.05
CA ARG A 280 -38.93 -33.54 -0.89
C ARG A 280 -37.61 -32.95 -1.37
N ASN A 281 -37.42 -31.63 -1.27
CA ASN A 281 -36.11 -30.98 -1.40
C ASN A 281 -35.34 -31.37 -2.69
N ALA A 282 -36.05 -31.67 -3.78
CA ALA A 282 -35.50 -32.12 -5.06
C ALA A 282 -34.58 -33.37 -5.00
N GLY A 283 -34.66 -34.20 -3.94
CA GLY A 283 -33.73 -35.32 -3.73
C GLY A 283 -32.33 -34.88 -3.25
N VAL A 284 -32.21 -33.63 -2.79
CA VAL A 284 -30.95 -33.01 -2.35
C VAL A 284 -30.90 -32.87 -0.82
N PRO A 285 -29.81 -33.30 -0.15
CA PRO A 285 -29.67 -33.14 1.29
C PRO A 285 -29.72 -31.66 1.72
N MET A 286 -30.58 -31.37 2.71
CA MET A 286 -30.90 -30.03 3.20
C MET A 286 -29.66 -29.19 3.56
N GLY A 287 -28.64 -29.82 4.17
CA GLY A 287 -27.40 -29.12 4.53
C GLY A 287 -26.61 -28.57 3.33
N LYS A 288 -26.62 -29.27 2.18
CA LYS A 288 -25.94 -28.77 0.97
C LYS A 288 -26.73 -27.65 0.28
N LEU A 289 -28.05 -27.71 0.38
CA LEU A 289 -28.96 -26.69 -0.16
C LEU A 289 -28.88 -25.40 0.67
N LEU A 290 -28.86 -25.50 2.00
CA LEU A 290 -28.61 -24.38 2.91
C LEU A 290 -27.19 -23.80 2.73
N GLY A 291 -26.17 -24.64 2.52
CA GLY A 291 -24.80 -24.16 2.27
C GLY A 291 -24.68 -23.34 0.98
N GLN A 292 -25.31 -23.77 -0.12
CA GLN A 292 -25.35 -22.99 -1.37
C GLN A 292 -26.20 -21.73 -1.23
N LEU A 293 -27.31 -21.80 -0.48
CA LEU A 293 -28.16 -20.65 -0.20
C LEU A 293 -27.45 -19.63 0.70
N GLY A 294 -26.64 -20.07 1.67
CA GLY A 294 -25.84 -19.19 2.54
C GLY A 294 -24.68 -18.51 1.82
N LEU A 295 -24.19 -19.09 0.72
CA LEU A 295 -23.18 -18.46 -0.14
C LEU A 295 -23.77 -17.36 -1.03
N ALA A 296 -25.04 -17.46 -1.40
CA ALA A 296 -25.69 -16.51 -2.29
C ALA A 296 -25.82 -15.06 -1.74
N PRO A 297 -26.14 -14.80 -0.45
CA PRO A 297 -26.24 -13.45 0.10
C PRO A 297 -24.88 -12.80 0.44
N LEU A 298 -23.76 -13.53 0.40
CA LEU A 298 -22.45 -13.01 0.81
C LEU A 298 -22.03 -11.70 0.10
N PRO A 299 -22.21 -11.53 -1.22
CA PRO A 299 -21.94 -10.26 -1.90
C PRO A 299 -22.81 -9.11 -1.40
N LEU A 300 -24.08 -9.36 -1.11
CA LEU A 300 -24.99 -8.37 -0.52
C LEU A 300 -24.49 -7.94 0.85
N ILE A 301 -24.17 -8.92 1.71
CA ILE A 301 -23.66 -8.66 3.07
C ILE A 301 -22.38 -7.83 2.99
N ALA A 302 -21.41 -8.21 2.16
CA ALA A 302 -20.14 -7.51 2.01
C ALA A 302 -20.33 -6.05 1.56
N VAL A 303 -21.19 -5.79 0.55
CA VAL A 303 -21.47 -4.43 0.09
C VAL A 303 -22.20 -3.62 1.17
N THR A 304 -23.17 -4.22 1.86
CA THR A 304 -23.90 -3.52 2.95
C THR A 304 -22.99 -3.16 4.12
N VAL A 305 -22.11 -4.07 4.53
CA VAL A 305 -21.14 -3.83 5.61
C VAL A 305 -20.14 -2.75 5.19
N SER A 306 -19.66 -2.79 3.94
CA SER A 306 -18.72 -1.79 3.42
C SER A 306 -19.37 -0.40 3.36
N LEU A 307 -20.60 -0.29 2.84
CA LEU A 307 -21.33 0.98 2.79
C LEU A 307 -21.65 1.51 4.19
N PHE A 308 -21.96 0.62 5.15
CA PHE A 308 -22.16 0.99 6.54
C PHE A 308 -20.88 1.52 7.17
N ALA A 309 -19.74 0.85 7.00
CA ALA A 309 -18.46 1.32 7.52
C ALA A 309 -18.02 2.65 6.91
N ILE A 310 -18.26 2.86 5.61
CA ILE A 310 -17.97 4.14 4.93
C ILE A 310 -18.90 5.24 5.45
N HIS A 311 -20.19 4.94 5.66
CA HIS A 311 -21.10 5.90 6.27
C HIS A 311 -20.64 6.28 7.67
N ASP A 312 -20.34 5.28 8.51
CA ASP A 312 -19.89 5.45 9.87
C ASP A 312 -18.63 6.33 9.94
N SER A 313 -17.62 6.05 9.10
CA SER A 313 -16.40 6.87 9.04
C SER A 313 -16.62 8.30 8.52
N MET A 314 -17.68 8.53 7.73
CA MET A 314 -18.04 9.87 7.24
C MET A 314 -18.87 10.66 8.23
N THR A 315 -19.61 9.97 9.11
CA THR A 315 -20.52 10.58 10.10
C THR A 315 -19.96 10.61 11.52
N SER A 316 -18.83 9.94 11.77
CA SER A 316 -18.12 10.02 13.05
C SER A 316 -17.53 11.41 13.22
N VAL A 317 -17.87 12.07 14.33
CA VAL A 317 -17.27 13.33 14.75
C VAL A 317 -15.87 13.00 15.29
N GLU A 318 -14.81 13.53 14.66
CA GLU A 318 -13.48 13.56 15.28
C GLU A 318 -13.59 14.41 16.55
N VAL A 319 -13.66 13.74 17.71
CA VAL A 319 -13.43 14.39 18.99
C VAL A 319 -11.94 14.72 19.01
N MET A 320 -11.61 15.98 18.73
CA MET A 320 -10.29 16.50 19.03
C MET A 320 -10.19 16.45 20.56
N ASP A 321 -9.47 15.48 21.09
CA ASP A 321 -9.10 15.50 22.50
C ASP A 321 -8.27 16.78 22.69
N ASP A 322 -8.87 17.81 23.31
CA ASP A 322 -8.17 19.01 23.74
C ASP A 322 -7.02 18.57 24.64
N VAL A 323 -5.82 18.51 24.08
CA VAL A 323 -4.59 18.28 24.84
C VAL A 323 -4.47 19.48 25.80
N PRO A 324 -4.35 19.25 27.12
CA PRO A 324 -4.22 20.36 28.07
C PRO A 324 -3.03 21.24 27.66
N ALA A 325 -3.26 22.55 27.58
CA ALA A 325 -2.36 23.59 27.05
C ALA A 325 -0.93 23.67 27.64
N GLY A 326 -0.55 22.78 28.57
CA GLY A 326 0.81 22.62 29.07
C GLY A 326 1.73 21.80 28.16
N LEU A 327 1.20 20.94 27.29
CA LEU A 327 2.01 20.03 26.44
C LEU A 327 2.36 20.62 25.05
N GLU A 328 1.62 21.63 24.57
CA GLU A 328 1.87 22.25 23.26
C GLU A 328 3.21 23.00 23.20
N SER A 329 3.75 23.45 24.34
CA SER A 329 5.02 24.19 24.38
C SER A 329 6.26 23.33 24.14
N PHE A 330 6.16 22.00 24.26
CA PHE A 330 7.30 21.10 24.13
C PHE A 330 7.47 20.54 22.71
N GLU A 331 6.40 20.47 21.92
CA GLU A 331 6.42 19.87 20.57
C GLU A 331 6.62 20.92 19.46
N SER A 332 6.25 22.19 19.71
CA SER A 332 6.38 23.27 18.73
C SER A 332 7.83 23.71 18.45
N SER A 333 8.78 23.36 19.32
CA SER A 333 10.19 23.74 19.19
C SER A 333 10.98 22.91 18.16
N TYR A 334 10.43 21.79 17.66
CA TYR A 334 11.12 20.94 16.68
C TYR A 334 10.52 20.97 15.26
N SER A 335 9.36 21.60 15.05
CA SER A 335 8.63 21.55 13.76
C SER A 335 8.67 22.84 12.93
N SER A 336 9.33 23.91 13.37
CA SER A 336 9.33 25.20 12.65
C SER A 336 10.72 25.66 12.24
N SER A 337 11.41 24.85 11.45
CA SER A 337 12.53 25.33 10.61
C SER A 337 12.26 25.02 9.14
N SER A 338 11.25 25.67 8.56
CA SER A 338 11.17 25.84 7.11
C SER A 338 11.60 27.26 6.77
N LEU A 339 12.64 27.34 5.94
CA LEU A 339 13.26 28.57 5.46
C LEU A 339 12.26 29.39 4.65
N ALA A 340 11.93 30.59 5.13
CA ALA A 340 11.39 31.66 4.30
C ALA A 340 12.56 32.57 3.88
N GLU A 341 12.70 32.80 2.57
CA GLU A 341 13.65 33.77 2.02
C GLU A 341 13.34 35.19 2.55
N PRO A 342 14.34 36.02 2.91
CA PRO A 342 14.07 37.36 3.35
C PRO A 342 13.79 38.26 2.15
N ASP A 343 12.60 38.83 2.14
CA ASP A 343 12.22 39.90 1.22
C ASP A 343 12.97 41.19 1.58
N SER A 344 13.51 41.83 0.55
CA SER A 344 14.29 43.07 0.65
C SER A 344 13.39 44.28 0.88
N GLY A 345 13.53 44.98 2.03
CA GLY A 345 12.96 46.32 2.16
C GLY A 345 12.87 46.89 3.58
N GLY A 346 13.81 47.76 3.93
CA GLY A 346 13.51 48.96 4.73
C GLY A 346 13.83 48.95 6.24
N GLY A 347 14.74 49.85 6.63
CA GLY A 347 14.54 50.73 7.81
C GLY A 347 15.10 50.29 9.17
N LEU A 348 16.20 50.92 9.56
CA LEU A 348 16.85 50.95 10.88
C LEU A 348 15.90 51.29 12.05
N VAL A 349 16.14 50.73 13.26
CA VAL A 349 16.34 51.46 14.55
C VAL A 349 17.04 50.52 15.56
N GLU A 350 18.22 50.90 16.08
CA GLU A 350 18.86 50.29 17.26
C GLU A 350 18.24 50.82 18.56
N PRO A 351 18.02 49.99 19.61
CA PRO A 351 17.65 50.51 20.91
C PRO A 351 18.89 50.92 21.73
N PRO A 352 18.78 51.95 22.58
CA PRO A 352 19.91 52.63 23.18
C PRO A 352 20.51 51.87 24.37
N THR A 353 21.83 51.98 24.49
CA THR A 353 22.60 51.64 25.69
C THR A 353 22.37 52.69 26.78
N ASP A 354 21.94 52.28 27.97
CA ASP A 354 22.32 52.95 29.22
C ASP A 354 22.06 52.06 30.45
N GLY A 355 23.09 51.86 31.28
CA GLY A 355 22.93 51.63 32.73
C GLY A 355 23.34 50.29 33.34
N GLY A 356 24.63 50.17 33.71
CA GLY A 356 25.03 49.87 35.11
C GLY A 356 24.94 48.45 35.71
N LEU A 357 26.06 47.74 35.69
CA LEU A 357 26.67 46.79 36.66
C LEU A 357 25.85 46.20 37.84
N GLY A 358 26.00 44.88 38.01
CA GLY A 358 25.97 44.18 39.31
C GLY A 358 26.14 42.64 39.20
N GLU A 359 27.33 42.11 39.50
CA GLU A 359 27.57 40.69 39.83
C GLU A 359 27.72 40.51 41.38
N PRO A 360 27.93 39.30 41.93
CA PRO A 360 26.94 38.28 42.33
C PRO A 360 26.99 38.06 43.87
N PRO A 361 26.46 36.95 44.44
CA PRO A 361 27.41 35.88 44.79
C PRO A 361 26.89 34.44 44.70
N GLN A 362 27.85 33.53 44.48
CA GLN A 362 27.78 32.10 44.77
C GLN A 362 27.81 31.84 46.28
N GLU A 363 27.11 30.81 46.77
CA GLU A 363 27.70 29.74 47.59
C GLU A 363 26.71 28.62 47.97
N ALA A 364 27.24 27.39 47.96
CA ALA A 364 27.00 26.28 48.89
C ALA A 364 25.61 25.60 48.98
N GLY A 365 25.54 24.41 48.36
CA GLY A 365 25.61 23.14 49.09
C GLY A 365 24.35 22.56 49.75
N LEU A 366 24.32 21.20 49.76
CA LEU A 366 23.51 20.27 50.59
C LEU A 366 22.15 19.88 49.97
N ALA A 367 22.01 18.69 49.38
CA ALA A 367 21.92 17.33 49.97
C ALA A 367 20.46 16.88 50.15
N GLU A 368 20.10 15.78 49.46
CA GLU A 368 18.83 15.06 49.56
C GLU A 368 18.64 14.40 50.95
N PRO A 369 17.38 14.18 51.35
CA PRO A 369 17.02 12.92 51.98
C PRO A 369 15.68 12.32 51.44
N PRO A 370 15.37 11.06 51.79
CA PRO A 370 14.82 10.08 50.86
C PRO A 370 13.36 9.66 51.13
N GLN A 371 12.92 8.74 50.26
CA GLN A 371 11.80 7.79 50.31
C GLN A 371 11.30 7.42 51.72
N ASP A 372 9.98 7.42 51.95
CA ASP A 372 9.12 6.21 51.91
C ASP A 372 7.77 6.37 52.66
N THR A 373 6.82 5.53 52.26
CA THR A 373 5.62 5.02 52.99
C THR A 373 4.34 5.87 53.14
N ASP A 374 3.34 5.47 52.35
CA ASP A 374 2.05 4.90 52.77
C ASP A 374 1.11 5.62 53.76
N LEU A 375 -0.04 6.00 53.18
CA LEU A 375 -1.42 5.73 53.63
C LEU A 375 -1.88 6.27 55.00
N ALA A 376 -2.77 7.29 54.97
CA ALA A 376 -4.19 7.21 55.41
C ALA A 376 -4.82 8.61 55.61
N GLU A 377 -5.99 8.85 55.02
CA GLU A 377 -6.93 9.93 55.39
C GLU A 377 -7.86 9.48 56.55
N PRO A 378 -8.80 10.31 57.05
CA PRO A 378 -8.69 11.57 57.80
C PRO A 378 -9.39 11.44 59.18
N PRO A 379 -9.53 12.52 60.00
CA PRO A 379 -10.91 13.01 60.19
C PRO A 379 -11.01 14.52 60.41
N GLY A 380 -12.13 15.09 59.94
CA GLY A 380 -12.41 16.51 59.98
C GLY A 380 -12.89 17.05 61.33
N ALA A 381 -12.96 18.37 61.39
CA ALA A 381 -13.91 19.11 62.22
C ALA A 381 -14.14 20.48 61.59
N ALA A 382 -15.39 20.72 61.20
CA ALA A 382 -15.88 21.94 60.61
C ALA A 382 -15.73 23.15 61.55
N SER A 383 -15.53 24.34 60.97
CA SER A 383 -15.98 25.58 61.59
C SER A 383 -16.22 26.68 60.55
N MET A 384 -17.50 27.06 60.47
CA MET A 384 -18.05 28.40 60.32
C MET A 384 -18.03 29.10 58.95
N ALA A 385 -19.26 29.44 58.54
CA ALA A 385 -19.65 30.23 57.41
C ALA A 385 -19.75 31.73 57.73
N ALA A 386 -19.90 32.51 56.64
CA ALA A 386 -20.48 33.84 56.49
C ALA A 386 -19.52 35.05 56.48
N GLU A 387 -19.33 35.66 55.30
CA GLU A 387 -19.81 37.03 55.01
C GLU A 387 -19.69 37.37 53.50
N ALA A 388 -20.59 38.23 53.02
CA ALA A 388 -20.65 38.84 51.68
C ALA A 388 -20.99 40.35 51.88
N PRO A 389 -20.99 41.25 50.86
CA PRO A 389 -20.25 41.33 49.59
C PRO A 389 -19.58 42.73 49.41
N ALA A 390 -18.89 42.96 48.28
CA ALA A 390 -18.60 44.31 47.74
C ALA A 390 -18.93 44.37 46.24
N PRO A 391 -19.34 45.53 45.69
CA PRO A 391 -20.26 45.63 44.55
C PRO A 391 -19.58 45.69 43.17
N SER A 392 -20.43 45.52 42.16
CA SER A 392 -20.17 45.41 40.72
C SER A 392 -19.71 46.70 40.03
N LEU A 393 -18.88 46.55 38.99
CA LEU A 393 -18.86 47.42 37.82
C LEU A 393 -19.19 46.56 36.60
N ALA A 394 -20.29 46.91 35.94
CA ALA A 394 -20.76 46.26 34.73
C ALA A 394 -19.94 46.75 33.52
N GLU A 395 -19.42 45.81 32.73
CA GLU A 395 -19.04 46.08 31.34
C GLU A 395 -20.23 45.77 30.40
N PRO A 396 -20.42 46.54 29.31
CA PRO A 396 -21.60 46.46 28.48
C PRO A 396 -21.44 45.46 27.33
N GLY A 397 -22.48 44.66 27.08
CA GLY A 397 -22.68 43.96 25.82
C GLY A 397 -22.23 42.50 25.77
N ALA A 398 -22.72 41.66 26.69
CA ALA A 398 -22.81 40.22 26.44
C ALA A 398 -24.19 39.93 25.85
N GLU A 399 -24.24 39.64 24.55
CA GLU A 399 -25.33 38.80 24.02
C GLU A 399 -25.28 37.46 24.77
N PRO A 400 -26.43 36.83 25.08
CA PRO A 400 -26.43 35.53 25.73
C PRO A 400 -25.62 34.54 24.88
N PRO A 401 -24.84 33.63 25.49
CA PRO A 401 -24.15 32.61 24.72
C PRO A 401 -25.20 31.87 23.90
N ALA A 402 -24.98 31.83 22.58
CA ALA A 402 -25.72 30.93 21.72
C ALA A 402 -25.64 29.54 22.36
N ALA A 403 -26.79 28.89 22.51
CA ALA A 403 -26.86 27.53 23.01
C ALA A 403 -25.76 26.71 22.37
N ASP A 404 -24.96 26.00 23.16
CA ASP A 404 -23.96 25.04 22.70
C ASP A 404 -24.57 24.20 21.57
N GLU A 405 -24.27 24.56 20.33
CA GLU A 405 -24.53 23.70 19.20
C GLU A 405 -23.54 22.56 19.34
N THR A 406 -23.97 21.46 19.98
CA THR A 406 -23.35 20.16 19.79
C THR A 406 -23.05 20.02 18.29
N PRO A 407 -21.80 19.82 17.86
CA PRO A 407 -21.48 19.74 16.45
C PRO A 407 -22.40 18.71 15.80
N ALA A 408 -23.31 19.17 14.94
CA ALA A 408 -24.20 18.26 14.25
C ALA A 408 -23.32 17.30 13.43
N ALA A 409 -23.52 15.99 13.62
CA ALA A 409 -22.77 15.00 12.86
C ALA A 409 -22.86 15.35 11.36
N PRO A 410 -21.73 15.45 10.65
CA PRO A 410 -21.75 15.85 9.25
C PRO A 410 -22.62 14.88 8.47
N THR A 411 -23.63 15.39 7.75
CA THR A 411 -24.50 14.55 6.92
C THR A 411 -23.69 13.97 5.76
N ALA A 412 -23.86 12.68 5.48
CA ALA A 412 -23.14 12.01 4.41
C ALA A 412 -23.29 12.76 3.06
N PRO A 413 -22.18 12.98 2.32
CA PRO A 413 -22.19 13.81 1.11
C PRO A 413 -23.07 13.20 0.01
N ALA A 414 -23.59 14.03 -0.90
CA ALA A 414 -24.45 13.56 -2.01
C ALA A 414 -23.78 12.48 -2.89
N SER A 415 -22.45 12.49 -2.99
CA SER A 415 -21.65 11.46 -3.68
C SER A 415 -21.79 10.07 -3.05
N PHE A 416 -21.96 9.98 -1.72
CA PHE A 416 -22.18 8.72 -1.01
C PHE A 416 -23.51 8.09 -1.43
N TRP A 417 -24.60 8.87 -1.47
CA TRP A 417 -25.91 8.39 -1.88
C TRP A 417 -25.95 7.95 -3.35
N VAL A 418 -25.25 8.68 -4.23
CA VAL A 418 -25.06 8.27 -5.62
C VAL A 418 -24.30 6.94 -5.70
N ALA A 419 -23.21 6.78 -4.93
CA ALA A 419 -22.46 5.54 -4.85
C ALA A 419 -23.33 4.38 -4.33
N CYS A 420 -24.14 4.59 -3.29
CA CYS A 420 -25.11 3.61 -2.80
C CYS A 420 -26.10 3.18 -3.87
N ALA A 421 -26.66 4.14 -4.63
CA ALA A 421 -27.60 3.84 -5.71
C ALA A 421 -26.93 3.01 -6.82
N VAL A 422 -25.70 3.36 -7.23
CA VAL A 422 -24.92 2.60 -8.20
C VAL A 422 -24.63 1.19 -7.68
N CYS A 423 -24.17 1.05 -6.44
CA CYS A 423 -23.94 -0.24 -5.80
C CYS A 423 -25.21 -1.10 -5.77
N ALA A 424 -26.37 -0.51 -5.43
CA ALA A 424 -27.65 -1.20 -5.43
C ALA A 424 -28.04 -1.70 -6.83
N VAL A 425 -27.89 -0.86 -7.87
CA VAL A 425 -28.15 -1.26 -9.27
C VAL A 425 -27.24 -2.41 -9.70
N LEU A 426 -25.94 -2.32 -9.39
CA LEU A 426 -24.98 -3.39 -9.68
C LEU A 426 -25.32 -4.69 -8.95
N LEU A 427 -25.80 -4.60 -7.70
CA LEU A 427 -26.25 -5.73 -6.90
C LEU A 427 -27.47 -6.41 -7.51
N VAL A 428 -28.46 -5.63 -7.94
CA VAL A 428 -29.65 -6.14 -8.63
C VAL A 428 -29.25 -6.82 -9.94
N ALA A 429 -28.38 -6.18 -10.73
CA ALA A 429 -27.87 -6.77 -11.97
C ALA A 429 -27.09 -8.07 -11.72
N PHE A 430 -26.27 -8.11 -10.67
CA PHE A 430 -25.52 -9.30 -10.25
C PHE A 430 -26.47 -10.47 -9.92
N TYR A 431 -27.48 -10.24 -9.06
CA TYR A 431 -28.45 -11.27 -8.70
C TYR A 431 -29.36 -11.68 -9.87
N ALA A 432 -29.64 -10.79 -10.81
CA ALA A 432 -30.38 -11.12 -12.03
C ALA A 432 -29.61 -12.08 -12.95
N ILE A 433 -28.28 -12.02 -12.94
CA ILE A 433 -27.37 -12.81 -13.79
C ILE A 433 -26.80 -14.05 -13.05
N LEU A 434 -27.05 -14.17 -11.74
CA LEU A 434 -26.51 -15.24 -10.89
C LEU A 434 -27.06 -16.62 -11.30
N SER A 435 -26.26 -17.36 -12.07
CA SER A 435 -26.50 -18.77 -12.42
C SER A 435 -25.75 -19.71 -11.48
N PHE A 436 -26.10 -21.01 -11.50
CA PHE A 436 -25.38 -22.02 -10.73
C PHE A 436 -23.88 -22.10 -11.08
N GLU A 437 -23.52 -21.89 -12.36
CA GLU A 437 -22.12 -21.85 -12.79
C GLU A 437 -21.36 -20.71 -12.10
N ARG A 438 -21.99 -19.53 -12.00
CA ARG A 438 -21.39 -18.36 -11.33
C ARG A 438 -21.31 -18.53 -9.83
N LEU A 439 -22.28 -19.21 -9.21
CA LEU A 439 -22.23 -19.51 -7.78
C LEU A 439 -21.05 -20.44 -7.46
N GLU A 440 -20.78 -21.43 -8.32
CA GLU A 440 -19.64 -22.33 -8.15
C GLU A 440 -18.30 -21.61 -8.40
N ILE A 441 -18.22 -20.76 -9.43
CA ILE A 441 -17.05 -19.90 -9.65
C ILE A 441 -16.82 -18.96 -8.47
N PHE A 442 -17.89 -18.35 -7.93
CA PHE A 442 -17.81 -17.48 -6.77
C PHE A 442 -17.32 -18.24 -5.54
N LYS A 443 -17.75 -19.49 -5.35
CA LYS A 443 -17.23 -20.38 -4.30
C LYS A 443 -15.75 -20.67 -4.47
N MET A 444 -15.30 -20.97 -5.69
CA MET A 444 -13.89 -21.20 -6.00
C MET A 444 -13.05 -19.95 -5.71
N LEU A 445 -13.52 -18.79 -6.20
CA LEU A 445 -12.89 -17.49 -5.92
C LEU A 445 -12.82 -17.23 -4.43
N LEU A 446 -13.93 -17.39 -3.70
CA LEU A 446 -13.97 -17.16 -2.26
C LEU A 446 -13.00 -18.09 -1.54
N SER A 447 -12.96 -19.38 -1.90
CA SER A 447 -12.05 -20.34 -1.27
C SER A 447 -10.56 -20.04 -1.52
N SER A 448 -10.20 -19.45 -2.66
CA SER A 448 -8.80 -19.15 -3.01
C SER A 448 -8.37 -17.74 -2.63
N PHE A 449 -9.27 -16.76 -2.70
CA PHE A 449 -9.00 -15.35 -2.43
C PHE A 449 -9.17 -14.98 -0.95
N PHE A 450 -10.16 -15.55 -0.26
CA PHE A 450 -10.53 -15.13 1.09
C PHE A 450 -9.36 -15.19 2.09
N PRO A 451 -8.54 -16.26 2.14
CA PRO A 451 -7.44 -16.31 3.11
C PRO A 451 -6.37 -15.23 2.84
N LEU A 452 -6.09 -14.96 1.57
CA LEU A 452 -5.17 -13.90 1.17
C LEU A 452 -5.76 -12.51 1.48
N ALA A 453 -7.04 -12.30 1.19
CA ALA A 453 -7.74 -11.05 1.48
C ALA A 453 -7.77 -10.76 2.98
N VAL A 454 -8.02 -11.76 3.83
CA VAL A 454 -7.96 -11.62 5.29
C VAL A 454 -6.55 -11.21 5.74
N LEU A 455 -5.51 -11.81 5.17
CA LEU A 455 -4.13 -11.42 5.48
C LEU A 455 -3.85 -9.96 5.07
N ILE A 456 -4.21 -9.58 3.85
CA ILE A 456 -4.02 -8.21 3.34
C ILE A 456 -4.81 -7.20 4.18
N LEU A 457 -6.08 -7.48 4.48
CA LEU A 457 -6.93 -6.60 5.28
C LEU A 457 -6.45 -6.49 6.73
N SER A 458 -5.89 -7.56 7.30
CA SER A 458 -5.27 -7.54 8.63
C SER A 458 -4.05 -6.60 8.65
N VAL A 459 -3.14 -6.77 7.70
CA VAL A 459 -1.94 -5.92 7.57
C VAL A 459 -2.30 -4.49 7.23
N LEU A 460 -3.07 -4.27 6.16
CA LEU A 460 -3.41 -2.93 5.70
C LEU A 460 -4.31 -2.22 6.70
N GLY A 461 -5.26 -2.93 7.32
CA GLY A 461 -6.13 -2.38 8.36
C GLY A 461 -5.34 -1.89 9.55
N THR A 462 -4.40 -2.68 10.08
CA THR A 462 -3.58 -2.25 11.22
C THR A 462 -2.71 -1.03 10.91
N ILE A 463 -2.23 -0.89 9.67
CA ILE A 463 -1.48 0.30 9.20
C ILE A 463 -2.40 1.52 9.03
N VAL A 464 -3.53 1.36 8.33
CA VAL A 464 -4.43 2.46 7.97
C VAL A 464 -5.14 3.02 9.20
N PHE A 465 -5.53 2.17 10.15
CA PHE A 465 -6.13 2.59 11.42
C PHE A 465 -5.10 3.05 12.45
N GLY A 466 -3.80 3.07 12.11
CA GLY A 466 -2.74 3.51 13.03
C GLY A 466 -2.56 2.61 14.26
N LEU A 467 -3.10 1.39 14.22
CA LEU A 467 -3.01 0.42 15.33
C LEU A 467 -1.61 -0.18 15.47
N ALA A 468 -0.85 -0.19 14.37
CA ALA A 468 0.49 -0.76 14.32
C ALA A 468 1.40 0.07 13.41
N THR A 469 2.67 0.17 13.77
CA THR A 469 3.72 0.69 12.90
C THR A 469 3.89 -0.21 11.67
N PRO A 470 4.47 0.28 10.55
CA PRO A 470 4.73 -0.56 9.37
C PRO A 470 5.51 -1.83 9.69
N THR A 471 6.42 -1.79 10.67
CA THR A 471 7.24 -2.92 11.10
C THR A 471 6.42 -3.97 11.86
N GLU A 472 5.54 -3.55 12.77
CA GLU A 472 4.62 -4.45 13.47
C GLU A 472 3.60 -5.07 12.50
N ALA A 473 3.04 -4.28 11.58
CA ALA A 473 2.15 -4.78 10.54
C ALA A 473 2.86 -5.78 9.60
N ALA A 474 4.13 -5.53 9.27
CA ALA A 474 4.94 -6.48 8.51
C ALA A 474 5.17 -7.79 9.27
N ALA A 475 5.35 -7.73 10.59
CA ALA A 475 5.46 -8.92 11.44
C ALA A 475 4.15 -9.74 11.46
N ILE A 476 2.99 -9.06 11.58
CA ILE A 476 1.66 -9.69 11.45
C ILE A 476 1.52 -10.34 10.08
N GLY A 477 1.97 -9.66 9.02
CA GLY A 477 1.97 -10.17 7.65
C GLY A 477 2.83 -11.42 7.48
N ALA A 478 4.09 -11.38 7.92
CA ALA A 478 5.02 -12.51 7.88
C ALA A 478 4.48 -13.72 8.64
N PHE A 479 3.95 -13.50 9.85
CA PHE A 479 3.33 -14.54 10.66
C PHE A 479 2.08 -15.11 9.99
N GLY A 480 1.19 -14.26 9.48
CA GLY A 480 0.00 -14.69 8.77
C GLY A 480 0.31 -15.45 7.47
N GLY A 481 1.35 -15.04 6.73
CA GLY A 481 1.86 -15.77 5.57
C GLY A 481 2.38 -17.17 5.94
N ALA A 482 3.07 -17.30 7.07
CA ALA A 482 3.51 -18.60 7.58
C ALA A 482 2.33 -19.49 8.00
N LEU A 483 1.32 -18.92 8.66
CA LEU A 483 0.09 -19.62 9.01
C LEU A 483 -0.69 -20.08 7.76
N LEU A 484 -0.78 -19.24 6.73
CA LEU A 484 -1.39 -19.64 5.46
C LEU A 484 -0.61 -20.78 4.81
N ALA A 485 0.71 -20.67 4.70
CA ALA A 485 1.54 -21.75 4.15
C ALA A 485 1.37 -23.06 4.94
N ALA A 486 1.22 -22.99 6.27
CA ALA A 486 0.95 -24.14 7.12
C ALA A 486 -0.45 -24.74 6.88
N ALA A 487 -1.49 -23.89 6.82
CA ALA A 487 -2.87 -24.31 6.59
C ALA A 487 -3.07 -24.99 5.23
N TYR A 488 -2.31 -24.57 4.21
CA TYR A 488 -2.31 -25.19 2.88
C TYR A 488 -1.36 -26.40 2.76
N GLY A 489 -0.71 -26.80 3.84
CA GLY A 489 0.21 -27.95 3.87
C GLY A 489 1.48 -27.77 3.04
N GLN A 490 1.84 -26.52 2.71
CA GLN A 490 3.02 -26.18 1.92
C GLN A 490 4.22 -25.80 2.80
N LEU A 491 4.01 -25.52 4.09
CA LEU A 491 5.07 -25.14 5.00
C LEU A 491 5.99 -26.33 5.33
N ASN A 492 7.23 -26.26 4.87
CA ASN A 492 8.29 -27.19 5.23
C ASN A 492 9.61 -26.42 5.41
N PHE A 493 10.61 -27.06 6.02
CA PHE A 493 11.91 -26.41 6.28
C PHE A 493 12.61 -25.93 5.00
N GLY A 494 12.41 -26.62 3.88
CA GLY A 494 12.92 -26.19 2.58
C GLY A 494 12.32 -24.86 2.12
N VAL A 495 11.00 -24.73 2.16
CA VAL A 495 10.27 -23.50 1.82
C VAL A 495 10.68 -22.35 2.74
N ILE A 496 10.80 -22.58 4.04
CA ILE A 496 11.25 -21.56 4.99
C ILE A 496 12.67 -21.11 4.65
N LYS A 497 13.61 -22.04 4.50
CA LYS A 497 15.01 -21.74 4.19
C LYS A 497 15.15 -20.98 2.86
N GLU A 498 14.43 -21.41 1.83
CA GLU A 498 14.42 -20.75 0.52
C GLU A 498 13.81 -19.36 0.60
N SER A 499 12.69 -19.20 1.32
CA SER A 499 12.03 -17.90 1.52
C SER A 499 12.93 -16.93 2.28
N VAL A 500 13.63 -17.38 3.33
CA VAL A 500 14.62 -16.56 4.06
C VAL A 500 15.77 -16.14 3.14
N PHE A 501 16.32 -17.07 2.35
CA PHE A 501 17.42 -16.76 1.44
C PHE A 501 17.01 -15.76 0.35
N LEU A 502 15.83 -15.95 -0.26
CA LEU A 502 15.29 -15.04 -1.27
C LEU A 502 14.94 -13.68 -0.67
N THR A 503 14.45 -13.66 0.57
CA THR A 503 14.21 -12.42 1.32
C THR A 503 15.50 -11.66 1.55
N ALA A 504 16.55 -12.32 2.05
CA ALA A 504 17.84 -11.70 2.27
C ALA A 504 18.43 -11.15 0.95
N LYS A 505 18.33 -11.92 -0.14
CA LYS A 505 18.81 -11.49 -1.46
C LYS A 505 18.06 -10.27 -1.99
N THR A 506 16.74 -10.26 -1.85
CA THR A 506 15.91 -9.13 -2.33
C THR A 506 16.09 -7.91 -1.45
N SER A 507 16.16 -8.08 -0.13
CA SER A 507 16.36 -6.99 0.82
C SER A 507 17.76 -6.38 0.75
N ALA A 508 18.78 -7.14 0.31
CA ALA A 508 20.11 -6.60 0.06
C ALA A 508 20.22 -5.81 -1.25
N MET A 509 19.24 -5.96 -2.16
CA MET A 509 19.18 -5.20 -3.41
C MET A 509 18.41 -3.89 -3.24
N VAL A 510 17.44 -3.87 -2.33
CA VAL A 510 16.72 -2.67 -1.86
C VAL A 510 17.65 -1.87 -0.97
#